data_AF-A0A923LXV4-F1
#
_entry.id   AF-A0A923LXV4-F1
#
_cell.length_a   1.000
_cell.length_b   1.000
_cell.length_c   1.000
_cell.angle_alpha   90.00
_cell.angle_beta   90.00
_cell.angle_gamma   90.00
#
_symmetry.space_group_name_H-M   'P 1'
#
loop_
_entity.id
_entity.type
_entity.pdbx_description
1 polymer ?
#
loop_
_entity_poly.entity_id
_entity_poly.type
_entity_poly.pdbx_seq_one_letter_code
_entity_poly.pdbx_strand_id
1 'polypeptide(L)' 'MNQKKCVKLKGVIAKHAVMEGAETKKAQAERALIDRACYARRMDNPGLFTLDELERLAHALRIPWSEIAEALT' A
#
# COMPACT_ATOMS: atom_id res chain seq x y z
N MET A 1 -2.21 -3.09 14.44
CA MET A 1 -2.42 -1.71 13.93
C MET A 1 -3.85 -1.27 14.22
N ASN A 2 -4.10 -0.01 14.60
CA ASN A 2 -5.46 0.48 14.88
C ASN A 2 -6.18 0.96 13.59
N GLN A 3 -7.49 1.17 13.67
CA GLN A 3 -8.31 1.55 12.50
C GLN A 3 -7.85 2.86 11.85
N LYS A 4 -7.43 3.86 12.64
CA LYS A 4 -6.96 5.17 12.14
C LYS A 4 -5.70 5.02 11.27
N LYS A 5 -4.74 4.21 11.71
CA LYS A 5 -3.52 3.89 10.95
C LYS A 5 -3.83 3.12 9.65
N CYS A 6 -4.75 2.16 9.72
CA CYS A 6 -5.22 1.46 8.51
C CYS A 6 -5.82 2.41 7.47
N VAL A 7 -6.64 3.38 7.90
CA VAL A 7 -7.22 4.37 6.98
C VAL A 7 -6.14 5.26 6.38
N LYS A 8 -5.20 5.75 7.20
CA LYS A 8 -4.06 6.56 6.71
C LYS A 8 -3.25 5.82 5.66
N LEU A 9 -2.85 4.57 5.95
CA LEU A 9 -2.01 3.78 5.03
C LEU A 9 -2.72 3.52 3.69
N LYS A 10 -4.02 3.18 3.72
CA LYS A 10 -4.83 3.05 2.49
C LYS A 10 -4.87 4.37 1.71
N GLY A 11 -4.99 5.50 2.41
CA GLY A 11 -5.00 6.83 1.80
C GLY A 11 -3.69 7.18 1.09
N VAL A 12 -2.55 6.92 1.74
CA VAL A 12 -1.22 7.12 1.14
C VAL A 12 -1.06 6.26 -0.13
N ILE A 13 -1.36 4.96 -0.03
CA ILE A 13 -1.29 4.05 -1.18
C ILE A 13 -2.20 4.53 -2.32
N ALA A 14 -3.45 4.90 -2.02
CA ALA A 14 -4.40 5.35 -3.03
C ALA A 14 -3.97 6.64 -3.72
N LYS A 15 -3.49 7.64 -2.96
CA LYS A 15 -3.00 8.92 -3.50
C LYS A 15 -1.89 8.69 -4.52
N HIS A 16 -0.87 7.90 -4.17
CA HIS A 16 0.27 7.63 -5.05
C HIS A 16 -0.08 6.68 -6.19
N ALA A 17 -0.98 5.73 -5.96
CA ALA A 17 -1.53 4.89 -7.01
C ALA A 17 -2.23 5.71 -8.11
N VAL A 18 -2.96 6.77 -7.76
CA VAL A 18 -3.56 7.68 -8.76
C VAL A 18 -2.48 8.42 -9.55
N MET A 19 -1.49 9.00 -8.87
CA MET A 19 -0.41 9.75 -9.53
C MET A 19 0.41 8.89 -10.50
N GLU A 20 0.62 7.62 -10.18
CA GLU A 20 1.38 6.68 -11.00
C GLU A 20 0.52 5.91 -12.02
N GLY A 21 -0.80 6.15 -12.10
CA GLY A 21 -1.72 5.48 -13.03
C GLY A 21 -1.97 3.99 -12.69
N ALA A 22 -1.97 3.65 -11.40
CA ALA A 22 -2.23 2.33 -10.84
C ALA A 22 -3.50 2.32 -9.97
N GLU A 23 -4.59 2.96 -10.39
CA GLU A 23 -5.77 3.19 -9.54
C GLU A 23 -6.48 1.90 -9.09
N THR A 24 -6.36 0.81 -9.87
CA THR A 24 -7.00 -0.45 -9.54
C THR A 24 -6.13 -1.29 -8.60
N LYS A 25 -6.77 -2.02 -7.67
CA LYS A 25 -6.07 -3.00 -6.80
C LYS A 25 -5.24 -4.02 -7.61
N LYS A 26 -5.70 -4.36 -8.82
CA LYS A 26 -4.97 -5.25 -9.74
C LYS A 26 -3.65 -4.61 -10.19
N ALA A 27 -3.69 -3.38 -10.68
CA ALA A 27 -2.50 -2.65 -11.14
C ALA A 27 -1.49 -2.41 -10.00
N GLN A 28 -1.97 -2.10 -8.79
CA GLN A 28 -1.12 -1.94 -7.61
C GLN A 28 -0.38 -3.24 -7.27
N ALA A 29 -1.12 -4.36 -7.22
CA ALA A 29 -0.57 -5.67 -6.92
C ALA A 29 0.46 -6.12 -7.97
N GLU A 30 0.15 -5.94 -9.26
CA GLU A 30 1.04 -6.28 -10.37
C GLU A 30 2.34 -5.50 -10.32
N ARG A 31 2.29 -4.18 -10.09
CA ARG A 31 3.49 -3.34 -10.00
C ARG A 31 4.34 -3.64 -8.77
N ALA A 32 3.69 -3.94 -7.64
CA ALA A 32 4.39 -4.28 -6.40
C ALA A 32 4.86 -5.75 -6.35
N LEU A 33 4.56 -6.55 -7.40
CA LEU A 33 4.84 -7.99 -7.44
C LEU A 33 4.27 -8.74 -6.22
N ILE A 34 3.04 -8.36 -5.84
CA ILE A 34 2.26 -9.00 -4.77
C ILE A 34 1.13 -9.78 -5.44
N ASP A 35 0.90 -11.02 -4.99
CA ASP A 35 -0.26 -11.78 -5.46
C ASP A 35 -1.56 -10.98 -5.26
N ARG A 36 -2.44 -10.99 -6.26
CA ARG A 36 -3.67 -10.17 -6.25
C ARG A 36 -4.58 -10.51 -5.08
N ALA A 37 -4.76 -11.79 -4.76
CA ALA A 37 -5.63 -12.22 -3.66
C ALA A 37 -4.99 -11.90 -2.30
N CYS A 38 -3.66 -12.01 -2.18
CA CYS A 38 -2.92 -11.52 -1.04
C CYS A 38 -3.11 -10.01 -0.87
N TYR A 39 -2.84 -9.22 -1.90
CA TYR A 39 -2.95 -7.76 -1.89
C TYR A 39 -4.36 -7.30 -1.50
N ALA A 40 -5.41 -7.92 -2.04
CA ALA A 40 -6.78 -7.61 -1.67
C ALA A 40 -7.03 -7.78 -0.17
N ARG A 41 -6.59 -8.92 0.41
CA ARG A 41 -6.69 -9.17 1.85
C ARG A 41 -5.88 -8.17 2.69
N ARG A 42 -4.68 -7.79 2.23
CA ARG A 42 -3.87 -6.75 2.88
C ARG A 42 -4.57 -5.38 2.80
N MET A 43 -5.19 -5.04 1.68
CA MET A 43 -5.95 -3.79 1.55
C MET A 43 -7.22 -3.78 2.38
N ASP A 44 -7.79 -4.92 2.74
CA ASP A 44 -8.92 -5.00 3.68
C ASP A 44 -8.43 -4.83 5.12
N ASN A 45 -7.33 -5.50 5.49
CA ASN A 45 -6.63 -5.35 6.76
C ASN A 45 -5.14 -4.97 6.57
N PRO A 46 -4.83 -3.66 6.46
CA PRO A 46 -3.46 -3.21 6.18
C PRO A 46 -2.45 -3.54 7.28
N GLY A 47 -2.91 -3.91 8.48
CA GLY A 47 -2.01 -4.36 9.55
C GLY A 47 -1.36 -5.70 9.25
N LEU A 48 -1.81 -6.41 8.20
CA LEU A 48 -1.19 -7.65 7.78
C LEU A 48 0.06 -7.42 6.95
N PHE A 49 0.16 -6.30 6.21
CA PHE A 49 1.30 -6.01 5.32
C PHE A 49 2.64 -6.28 6.01
N THR A 50 3.52 -7.02 5.34
CA THR A 50 4.90 -7.17 5.81
C THR A 50 5.70 -5.92 5.45
N LEU A 51 6.82 -5.69 6.12
CA LEU A 51 7.71 -4.57 5.78
C LEU A 51 8.19 -4.67 4.33
N ASP A 52 8.63 -5.86 3.89
CA ASP A 52 9.05 -6.10 2.50
C ASP A 52 7.94 -5.79 1.48
N GLU A 53 6.68 -6.12 1.77
CA GLU A 53 5.57 -5.80 0.87
C GLU A 53 5.32 -4.29 0.81
N LEU A 54 5.44 -3.60 1.94
CA LEU A 54 5.33 -2.13 1.99
C LEU A 54 6.48 -1.46 1.24
N GLU A 55 7.70 -1.97 1.34
CA GLU A 55 8.86 -1.46 0.61
C GLU A 55 8.68 -1.65 -0.90
N ARG A 56 8.21 -2.84 -1.33
CA ARG A 56 7.90 -3.09 -2.74
C ARG A 56 6.80 -2.17 -3.25
N LEU A 57 5.73 -1.97 -2.47
CA LEU A 57 4.66 -1.02 -2.81
C LEU A 57 5.17 0.42 -2.90
N ALA A 58 5.99 0.83 -1.94
CA ALA A 58 6.56 2.17 -1.90
C ALA A 58 7.44 2.42 -3.12
N HIS A 59 8.28 1.46 -3.48
CA HIS A 59 9.09 1.54 -4.69
C HIS A 59 8.23 1.53 -5.97
N ALA A 60 7.27 0.62 -6.07
CA ALA A 60 6.42 0.45 -7.26
C ALA A 60 5.50 1.63 -7.55
N LEU A 61 5.07 2.34 -6.51
CA LEU A 61 4.17 3.49 -6.59
C LEU A 61 4.88 4.81 -6.26
N ARG A 62 6.22 4.80 -6.20
CA ARG A 62 7.07 5.97 -5.86
C ARG A 62 6.62 6.72 -4.59
N ILE A 63 6.11 5.98 -3.61
CA ILE A 63 5.71 6.51 -2.31
C ILE A 63 7.00 6.79 -1.52
N PRO A 64 7.20 8.03 -1.01
CA PRO A 64 8.26 8.28 -0.05
C PRO A 64 8.08 7.40 1.19
N TRP A 65 9.13 6.68 1.60
CA TRP A 65 9.05 5.79 2.77
C TRP A 65 8.60 6.51 4.05
N SER A 66 8.91 7.81 4.17
CA SER A 66 8.44 8.66 5.25
C SER A 66 6.91 8.72 5.35
N GLU A 67 6.18 8.75 4.23
CA GLU A 67 4.71 8.74 4.23
C GLU A 67 4.14 7.39 4.71
N ILE A 68 4.81 6.28 4.37
CA ILE A 68 4.46 4.94 4.88
C ILE A 68 4.73 4.87 6.38
N ALA A 69 5.91 5.29 6.83
CA ALA A 69 6.29 5.27 8.24
C ALA A 69 5.35 6.14 9.10
N GLU A 70 4.97 7.32 8.61
CA GLU A 70 4.01 8.20 9.29
C GLU A 70 2.62 7.56 9.38
N ALA A 71 2.18 6.83 8.34
CA ALA A 71 0.92 6.11 8.35
C ALA A 71 0.91 4.93 9.35
N LEU A 72 2.07 4.34 9.64
CA LEU A 72 2.24 3.26 10.60
C LEU A 72 2.37 3.75 12.07
N THR A 73 2.73 5.03 12.26
CA THR A 73 2.95 5.66 13.58
C THR A 73 1.66 6.16 14.23
#